data_AF-A0A3M1GZ43-F1
#
_entry.id   AF-A0A3M1GZ43-F1
#
_cell.length_a   1.000
_cell.length_b   1.000
_cell.length_c   1.000
_cell.angle_alpha   90.00
_cell.angle_beta   90.00
_cell.angle_gamma   90.00
#
_symmetry.space_group_name_H-M   'P 1'
#
loop_
_entity.id
_entity.type
_entity.pdbx_description
1 polymer ?
#
loop_
_entity_poly.entity_id
_entity_poly.type
_entity_poly.pdbx_seq_one_letter_code
_entity_poly.pdbx_strand_id
1 'polypeptide(L)'
;MLFWILVSILTLACSTQKPVWCEKSNYQVYPDRLSASGKALSPVNKAESKLLAEKRARDNLVKLMKEKIDIIIQKWKKKSNLYHPFREKDFLENFLSTERMGAEVMQYYEDSKTGMVYCLVSRRLEQFFHQLRTQAILYISKKGKLSKQEEILWDQTMKEIIAEMEREHKKTD
;
A
#
# COMPACT_ATOMS: atom_id res chain seq x y z
N MET A 1 -45.93 -35.17 2.49
CA MET A 1 -45.96 -33.75 2.92
C MET A 1 -44.82 -33.39 3.89
N LEU A 2 -43.70 -34.13 3.93
CA LEU A 2 -42.61 -33.94 4.91
C LEU A 2 -41.21 -33.91 4.25
N PHE A 3 -41.11 -33.51 2.98
CA PHE A 3 -39.83 -33.48 2.25
C PHE A 3 -39.36 -32.08 1.86
N TRP A 4 -40.16 -31.04 2.15
CA TRP A 4 -39.88 -29.65 1.75
C TRP A 4 -39.49 -28.73 2.90
N ILE A 5 -39.38 -29.24 4.13
CA ILE A 5 -38.98 -28.42 5.30
C ILE A 5 -37.46 -28.48 5.54
N LEU A 6 -36.75 -29.47 4.98
CA LEU A 6 -35.30 -29.63 5.21
C LEU A 6 -34.40 -28.81 4.27
N VAL A 7 -34.93 -28.24 3.18
CA VAL A 7 -34.14 -27.45 2.23
C VAL A 7 -34.08 -25.95 2.62
N SER A 8 -34.93 -25.51 3.56
CA SER A 8 -34.99 -24.10 3.98
C SER A 8 -34.17 -23.76 5.23
N ILE A 9 -33.49 -24.73 5.84
CA ILE A 9 -32.59 -24.49 7.00
C ILE A 9 -31.12 -24.37 6.57
N LEU A 10 -30.79 -24.67 5.32
CA LEU A 10 -29.42 -24.63 4.78
C LEU A 10 -29.03 -23.32 4.06
N THR A 11 -29.86 -22.27 4.15
CA THR A 11 -29.61 -20.96 3.52
C THR A 11 -29.40 -19.80 4.50
N LEU A 12 -29.04 -20.09 5.76
CA LEU A 12 -28.59 -19.07 6.72
C LEU A 12 -27.36 -19.49 7.52
N ALA A 13 -26.43 -20.18 6.85
CA ALA A 13 -25.01 -20.06 7.20
C ALA A 13 -24.37 -19.08 6.20
N CYS A 14 -24.80 -17.82 6.21
CA CYS A 14 -23.96 -16.74 5.70
C CYS A 14 -22.71 -16.79 6.57
N SER A 15 -21.64 -17.39 6.08
CA SER A 15 -20.41 -17.47 6.85
C SER A 15 -19.97 -16.03 7.09
N THR A 16 -20.12 -15.57 8.33
CA THR A 16 -19.46 -14.38 8.86
C THR A 16 -17.98 -14.71 9.06
N GLN A 17 -17.36 -15.31 8.04
CA GLN A 17 -15.99 -15.74 8.10
C GLN A 17 -15.13 -14.52 7.91
N LYS A 18 -14.30 -14.26 8.92
CA LYS A 18 -13.35 -13.15 8.95
C LYS A 18 -12.53 -13.19 7.64
N PRO A 19 -12.50 -12.10 6.84
CA PRO A 19 -11.74 -12.08 5.60
C PRO A 19 -10.26 -12.33 5.87
N VAL A 20 -9.59 -13.04 4.96
CA VAL A 20 -8.16 -13.36 5.06
C VAL A 20 -7.31 -12.10 5.22
N TRP A 21 -7.75 -10.96 4.67
CA TRP A 21 -7.09 -9.65 4.79
C TRP A 21 -7.12 -9.03 6.21
N CYS A 22 -7.82 -9.67 7.15
CA CYS A 22 -7.92 -9.21 8.54
C CYS A 22 -6.91 -9.89 9.50
N GLU A 23 -6.09 -10.82 9.03
CA GLU A 23 -5.19 -11.65 9.87
C GLU A 23 -3.74 -11.15 9.98
N LYS A 24 -3.26 -10.48 8.93
CA LYS A 24 -1.97 -9.84 8.72
C LYS A 24 -2.22 -8.34 8.56
N SER A 25 -1.17 -7.55 8.46
CA SER A 25 -1.26 -6.10 8.24
C SER A 25 -0.98 -5.68 6.79
N ASN A 26 -0.42 -6.58 5.99
CA ASN A 26 0.08 -6.31 4.64
C ASN A 26 -0.52 -7.32 3.67
N TYR A 27 -1.07 -6.87 2.55
CA TYR A 27 -1.77 -7.72 1.60
C TYR A 27 -1.59 -7.27 0.17
N GLN A 28 -1.58 -8.26 -0.72
CA GLN A 28 -1.81 -8.03 -2.12
C GLN A 28 -3.20 -8.56 -2.45
N VAL A 29 -4.12 -7.64 -2.72
CA VAL A 29 -5.48 -7.99 -3.17
C VAL A 29 -5.55 -7.98 -4.70
N TYR A 30 -4.67 -7.19 -5.35
CA TYR A 30 -4.62 -7.03 -6.80
C TYR A 30 -3.16 -6.94 -7.31
N PRO A 31 -2.85 -7.44 -8.52
CA PRO A 31 -1.49 -7.45 -9.06
C PRO A 31 -0.88 -6.05 -9.23
N ASP A 32 -1.71 -5.07 -9.57
CA ASP A 32 -1.35 -3.67 -9.84
C ASP A 32 -1.44 -2.76 -8.61
N ARG A 33 -1.84 -3.32 -7.45
CA ARG A 33 -2.08 -2.55 -6.23
C ARG A 33 -1.38 -3.13 -5.03
N LEU A 34 -0.76 -2.26 -4.26
CA LEU A 34 -0.29 -2.60 -2.94
C LEU A 34 -1.36 -2.27 -1.90
N SER A 35 -1.64 -3.22 -1.00
CA SER A 35 -2.68 -3.04 0.01
C SER A 35 -2.13 -3.29 1.42
N ALA A 36 -2.77 -2.64 2.38
CA ALA A 36 -2.48 -2.86 3.78
C ALA A 36 -3.78 -2.77 4.58
N SER A 37 -3.84 -3.50 5.68
CA SER A 37 -4.96 -3.47 6.58
C SER A 37 -4.58 -2.88 7.93
N GLY A 38 -5.55 -2.26 8.57
CA GLY A 38 -5.47 -1.73 9.91
C GLY A 38 -6.67 -2.19 10.70
N LYS A 39 -6.51 -2.36 12.01
CA LYS A 39 -7.62 -2.71 12.91
C LYS A 39 -7.64 -1.79 14.12
N ALA A 40 -8.82 -1.41 14.57
CA ALA A 40 -9.00 -0.59 15.75
C ALA A 40 -10.34 -0.88 16.44
N LEU A 41 -10.36 -0.64 17.74
CA LEU A 41 -11.54 -0.61 18.59
C LEU A 41 -11.44 0.66 19.43
N SER A 42 -12.30 1.64 19.16
CA SER A 42 -12.45 2.84 19.99
C SER A 42 -13.42 2.56 21.14
N PRO A 43 -13.13 3.09 22.35
CA PRO A 43 -14.07 3.05 23.47
C PRO A 43 -15.24 4.02 23.31
N VAL A 44 -15.18 4.98 22.38
CA VAL A 44 -16.19 6.03 22.22
C VAL A 44 -17.33 5.57 21.33
N ASN A 45 -17.04 5.20 20.07
CA ASN A 45 -18.03 4.70 19.13
C ASN A 45 -17.41 4.03 17.89
N LYS A 46 -18.28 3.42 17.09
CA LYS A 46 -17.94 2.73 15.84
C LYS A 46 -17.37 3.65 14.75
N ALA A 47 -17.79 4.91 14.69
CA ALA A 47 -17.28 5.85 13.69
C ALA A 47 -15.80 6.16 13.94
N GLU A 48 -15.41 6.34 15.20
CA GLU A 48 -14.01 6.51 15.57
C GLU A 48 -13.20 5.22 15.35
N SER A 49 -13.76 4.04 15.63
CA SER A 49 -13.11 2.75 15.29
C SER A 49 -12.79 2.67 13.79
N LYS A 50 -13.69 3.12 12.90
CA LYS A 50 -13.44 3.18 11.46
C LYS A 50 -12.30 4.14 11.11
N LEU A 51 -12.34 5.37 11.63
CA LEU A 51 -11.29 6.38 11.40
C LEU A 51 -9.91 5.90 11.87
N LEU A 52 -9.84 5.28 13.05
CA LEU A 52 -8.59 4.74 13.60
C LEU A 52 -8.10 3.53 12.80
N ALA A 53 -9.00 2.62 12.38
CA ALA A 53 -8.65 1.48 11.55
C ALA A 53 -8.12 1.94 10.19
N GLU A 54 -8.75 2.94 9.58
CA GLU A 54 -8.30 3.54 8.33
C GLU A 54 -6.92 4.18 8.48
N LYS A 55 -6.71 5.01 9.52
CA LYS A 55 -5.41 5.63 9.78
C LYS A 55 -4.30 4.57 9.90
N ARG A 56 -4.54 3.52 10.71
CA ARG A 56 -3.59 2.41 10.87
C ARG A 56 -3.33 1.67 9.55
N ALA A 57 -4.36 1.48 8.72
CA ALA A 57 -4.21 0.84 7.43
C ALA A 57 -3.32 1.68 6.49
N ARG A 58 -3.52 3.01 6.46
CA ARG A 58 -2.68 3.93 5.68
C ARG A 58 -1.24 3.98 6.19
N ASP A 59 -1.03 4.00 7.50
CA ASP A 59 0.31 3.97 8.10
C ASP A 59 1.06 2.66 7.78
N ASN A 60 0.36 1.53 7.82
CA ASN A 60 0.91 0.23 7.42
C ASN A 60 1.28 0.22 5.93
N LEU A 61 0.46 0.82 5.06
CA LEU A 61 0.76 0.94 3.63
C LEU A 61 2.00 1.81 3.38
N VAL A 62 2.14 2.93 4.09
CA VAL A 62 3.32 3.79 4.04
C VAL A 62 4.57 3.00 4.44
N LYS A 63 4.50 2.26 5.56
CA LYS A 63 5.62 1.43 6.04
C LYS A 63 6.02 0.39 4.99
N LEU A 64 5.06 -0.33 4.43
CA LEU A 64 5.30 -1.34 3.40
C LEU A 64 5.95 -0.73 2.15
N MET A 65 5.51 0.46 1.73
CA MET A 65 6.09 1.15 0.59
C MET A 65 7.50 1.63 0.84
N LYS A 66 7.81 2.15 2.04
CA LYS A 66 9.18 2.48 2.46
C LYS A 66 10.09 1.26 2.36
N GLU A 67 9.67 0.14 2.95
CA GLU A 67 10.44 -1.12 2.92
C GLU A 67 10.74 -1.57 1.48
N LYS A 68 9.74 -1.54 0.59
CA LYS A 68 9.92 -1.94 -0.81
C LYS A 68 10.83 -0.98 -1.59
N ILE A 69 10.66 0.33 -1.40
CA ILE A 69 11.50 1.34 -2.03
C ILE A 69 12.96 1.23 -1.54
N ASP A 70 13.17 1.00 -0.24
CA ASP A 70 14.49 0.84 0.35
C ASP A 70 15.24 -0.37 -0.22
N ILE A 71 14.59 -1.53 -0.34
CA ILE A 71 15.18 -2.73 -0.96
C ILE A 71 15.70 -2.41 -2.36
N ILE A 72 14.93 -1.65 -3.14
CA ILE A 72 15.28 -1.31 -4.51
C ILE A 72 16.41 -0.29 -4.56
N ILE A 73 16.37 0.74 -3.72
CA ILE A 73 17.47 1.71 -3.59
C ILE A 73 18.76 0.99 -3.21
N GLN A 74 18.72 0.02 -2.29
CA GLN A 74 19.91 -0.73 -1.89
C GLN A 74 20.46 -1.59 -3.03
N LYS A 75 19.60 -2.25 -3.82
CA LYS A 75 20.01 -2.95 -5.05
C LYS A 75 20.67 -2.00 -6.05
N TRP A 76 20.14 -0.78 -6.17
CA TRP A 76 20.64 0.24 -7.09
C TRP A 76 21.94 0.90 -6.66
N LYS A 77 22.13 1.18 -5.36
CA LYS A 77 23.39 1.69 -4.82
C LYS A 77 24.58 0.80 -5.19
N LYS A 78 24.36 -0.51 -5.35
CA LYS A 78 25.38 -1.47 -5.80
C LYS A 78 25.68 -1.38 -7.30
N LYS A 79 24.78 -0.83 -8.12
CA LYS A 79 24.88 -0.75 -9.59
C LYS A 79 25.41 0.59 -10.10
N SER A 80 25.18 1.70 -9.39
CA SER A 80 25.50 3.05 -9.89
C SER A 80 25.91 4.03 -8.79
N ASN A 81 26.97 4.79 -9.06
CA ASN A 81 27.46 5.86 -8.18
C ASN A 81 26.73 7.20 -8.35
N LEU A 82 25.76 7.30 -9.27
CA LEU A 82 25.11 8.57 -9.58
C LEU A 82 24.18 9.06 -8.45
N TYR A 83 24.06 10.39 -8.38
CA TYR A 83 23.22 11.07 -7.40
C TYR A 83 21.74 10.70 -7.58
N HIS A 84 21.03 10.49 -6.47
CA HIS A 84 19.62 10.11 -6.48
C HIS A 84 18.88 10.81 -5.33
N PRO A 85 17.71 11.45 -5.57
CA PRO A 85 16.91 12.10 -4.52
C PRO A 85 16.50 11.18 -3.38
N PHE A 86 16.43 9.87 -3.64
CA PHE A 86 16.17 8.86 -2.62
C PHE A 86 17.31 8.71 -1.60
N ARG A 87 18.50 9.26 -1.86
CA ARG A 87 19.56 9.40 -0.85
C ARG A 87 19.23 10.50 0.15
N GLU A 88 18.34 11.41 -0.21
CA GLU A 88 17.87 12.45 0.69
C GLU A 88 16.67 11.96 1.47
N LYS A 89 16.89 11.72 2.76
CA LYS A 89 15.89 11.21 3.70
C LYS A 89 14.60 12.03 3.65
N ASP A 90 14.74 13.35 3.56
CA ASP A 90 13.63 14.30 3.55
C ASP A 90 12.74 14.16 2.31
N PHE A 91 13.28 13.75 1.15
CA PHE A 91 12.48 13.61 -0.06
C PHE A 91 11.48 12.44 0.06
N LEU A 92 11.97 11.27 0.49
CA LEU A 92 11.13 10.08 0.67
C LEU A 92 10.15 10.24 1.81
N GLU A 93 10.58 10.82 2.94
CA GLU A 93 9.70 11.06 4.08
C GLU A 93 8.56 12.03 3.73
N ASN A 94 8.85 13.11 2.98
CA ASN A 94 7.83 14.04 2.53
C ASN A 94 6.88 13.42 1.49
N PHE A 95 7.41 12.60 0.58
CA PHE A 95 6.60 11.96 -0.47
C PHE A 95 5.67 10.88 0.09
N LEU A 96 6.17 10.07 1.02
CA LEU A 96 5.46 8.95 1.65
C LEU A 96 4.62 9.37 2.85
N SER A 97 4.31 10.65 2.99
CA SER A 97 3.38 11.11 4.02
C SER A 97 1.99 10.51 3.79
N THR A 98 1.31 10.14 4.88
CA THR A 98 0.00 9.46 4.86
C THR A 98 -1.04 10.22 4.00
N GLU A 99 -0.96 11.55 3.96
CA GLU A 99 -1.83 12.42 3.13
C GLU A 99 -1.51 12.35 1.63
N ARG A 100 -0.23 12.22 1.25
CA ARG A 100 0.20 12.19 -0.16
C ARG A 100 0.18 10.80 -0.77
N MET A 101 -0.01 9.77 0.06
CA MET A 101 -0.03 8.37 -0.37
C MET A 101 -1.13 8.08 -1.41
N GLY A 102 -2.23 8.86 -1.43
CA GLY A 102 -3.33 8.68 -2.38
C GLY A 102 -4.01 7.31 -2.30
N ALA A 103 -3.98 6.67 -1.14
CA ALA A 103 -4.53 5.34 -0.94
C ALA A 103 -6.07 5.39 -0.87
N GLU A 104 -6.72 4.42 -1.50
CA GLU A 104 -8.18 4.28 -1.53
C GLU A 104 -8.60 3.26 -0.47
N VAL A 105 -9.70 3.54 0.24
CA VAL A 105 -10.33 2.55 1.12
C VAL A 105 -11.07 1.55 0.23
N MET A 106 -10.72 0.28 0.38
CA MET A 106 -11.31 -0.81 -0.41
C MET A 106 -12.48 -1.45 0.33
N GLN A 107 -12.27 -1.81 1.60
CA GLN A 107 -13.22 -2.59 2.37
C GLN A 107 -13.13 -2.27 3.86
N TYR A 108 -14.28 -2.43 4.54
CA TYR A 108 -14.38 -2.48 5.99
C TYR A 108 -14.90 -3.86 6.40
N TYR A 109 -14.42 -4.36 7.53
CA TYR A 109 -14.95 -5.54 8.18
C TYR A 109 -15.08 -5.27 9.68
N GLU A 110 -16.15 -5.74 10.27
CA GLU A 110 -16.37 -5.65 11.71
C GLU A 110 -16.57 -7.04 12.24
N ASP A 111 -15.77 -7.38 13.25
CA ASP A 111 -15.92 -8.62 13.97
C ASP A 111 -17.06 -8.47 14.98
N SER A 112 -18.19 -9.14 14.71
CA SER A 112 -19.39 -9.09 15.55
C SER A 112 -19.17 -9.63 16.97
N LYS A 113 -18.12 -10.44 17.19
CA LYS A 113 -17.81 -10.99 18.52
C LYS A 113 -17.01 -10.01 19.38
N THR A 114 -16.12 -9.23 18.75
CA THR A 114 -15.16 -8.37 19.47
C THR A 114 -15.44 -6.88 19.31
N GLY A 115 -16.33 -6.50 18.39
CA GLY A 115 -16.54 -5.11 17.96
C GLY A 115 -15.35 -4.50 17.20
N MET A 116 -14.29 -5.28 16.96
CA MET A 116 -13.09 -4.81 16.28
C MET A 116 -13.39 -4.44 14.84
N VAL A 117 -13.03 -3.23 14.44
CA VAL A 117 -13.15 -2.76 13.07
C VAL A 117 -11.83 -2.92 12.34
N TYR A 118 -11.88 -3.48 11.14
CA TYR A 118 -10.79 -3.65 10.22
C TYR A 118 -11.05 -2.78 8.98
N CYS A 119 -10.00 -2.16 8.46
CA CYS A 119 -10.03 -1.37 7.23
C CYS A 119 -8.93 -1.89 6.30
N LEU A 120 -9.26 -2.08 5.03
CA LEU A 120 -8.33 -2.38 3.96
C LEU A 120 -8.16 -1.15 3.08
N VAL A 121 -6.92 -0.69 2.91
CA VAL A 121 -6.59 0.38 1.97
C VAL A 121 -5.67 -0.14 0.89
N SER A 122 -5.71 0.47 -0.29
CA SER A 122 -4.95 0.02 -1.44
C SER A 122 -4.52 1.19 -2.33
N ARG A 123 -3.32 1.10 -2.90
CA ARG A 123 -2.77 2.09 -3.83
C ARG A 123 -2.32 1.43 -5.11
N ARG A 124 -2.72 2.00 -6.25
CA ARG A 124 -2.22 1.61 -7.58
C ARG A 124 -0.74 1.97 -7.70
N LEU A 125 0.09 0.98 -8.01
CA LEU A 125 1.54 1.13 -8.06
C LEU A 125 1.95 2.09 -9.19
N GLU A 126 1.39 1.93 -10.39
CA GLU A 126 1.72 2.78 -11.56
C GLU A 126 1.52 4.28 -11.27
N GLN A 127 0.36 4.64 -10.71
CA GLN A 127 0.05 6.03 -10.35
C GLN A 127 0.99 6.57 -9.27
N PHE A 128 1.28 5.75 -8.26
CA PHE A 128 2.22 6.11 -7.21
C PHE A 128 3.61 6.41 -7.79
N PHE A 129 4.10 5.56 -8.69
CA PHE A 129 5.42 5.74 -9.29
C PHE A 129 5.49 6.91 -10.26
N HIS A 130 4.42 7.15 -11.02
CA HIS A 130 4.31 8.34 -11.86
C HIS A 130 4.39 9.63 -11.02
N GLN A 131 3.69 9.66 -9.88
CA GLN A 131 3.78 10.78 -8.93
C GLN A 131 5.18 10.90 -8.31
N LEU A 132 5.78 9.78 -7.91
CA LEU A 132 7.13 9.73 -7.33
C LEU A 132 8.15 10.30 -8.31
N ARG A 133 8.03 9.92 -9.58
CA ARG A 133 8.86 10.47 -10.65
C ARG A 133 8.69 11.96 -10.82
N THR A 134 7.45 12.42 -10.89
CA THR A 134 7.15 13.84 -11.08
C THR A 134 7.73 14.67 -9.94
N GLN A 135 7.53 14.22 -8.70
CA GLN A 135 8.05 14.90 -7.51
C GLN A 135 9.57 14.89 -7.46
N ALA A 136 10.23 13.81 -7.87
CA ALA A 136 11.68 13.75 -7.89
C ALA A 136 12.31 14.67 -8.95
N ILE A 137 11.73 14.74 -10.16
CA ILE A 137 12.18 15.67 -11.19
C ILE A 137 12.04 17.12 -10.69
N LEU A 138 10.89 17.46 -10.09
CA LEU A 138 10.67 18.78 -9.48
C LEU A 138 11.62 19.07 -8.33
N TYR A 139 11.96 18.05 -7.54
CA TYR A 139 12.88 18.18 -6.43
C TYR A 139 14.30 18.50 -6.91
N ILE A 140 14.76 17.78 -7.93
CA ILE A 140 16.10 17.99 -8.48
C ILE A 140 16.17 19.33 -9.21
N SER A 141 15.16 19.69 -10.01
CA SER A 141 15.16 20.95 -10.77
C SER A 141 15.26 22.19 -9.88
N LYS A 142 14.75 22.12 -8.64
CA LYS A 142 14.91 23.17 -7.62
C LYS A 142 16.34 23.27 -7.06
N LYS A 143 17.13 22.20 -7.11
CA LYS A 143 18.52 22.15 -6.64
C LYS A 143 19.55 22.40 -7.75
N GLY A 144 19.13 22.42 -9.02
CA GLY A 144 19.98 22.63 -10.19
C GLY A 144 19.41 21.92 -11.43
N LYS A 145 19.93 22.21 -12.62
CA LYS A 145 19.55 21.46 -13.83
C LYS A 145 20.20 20.08 -13.80
N LEU A 146 19.39 19.04 -13.95
CA LEU A 146 19.89 17.72 -14.37
C LEU A 146 20.49 17.85 -15.76
N SER A 147 21.62 17.17 -15.97
CA SER A 147 22.05 16.89 -17.34
C SER A 147 21.04 15.94 -18.00
N LYS A 148 20.94 16.03 -19.33
CA LYS A 148 20.08 15.14 -20.14
C LYS A 148 20.37 13.66 -19.88
N GLN A 149 21.63 13.31 -19.58
CA GLN A 149 22.04 11.95 -19.25
C GLN A 149 21.49 11.50 -17.88
N GLU A 150 21.51 12.38 -16.89
CA GLU A 150 20.94 12.06 -15.57
C GLU A 150 19.42 11.90 -15.65
N GLU A 151 18.71 12.71 -16.44
CA GLU A 151 17.25 12.54 -16.67
C GLU A 151 16.92 11.17 -17.29
N ILE A 152 17.68 10.75 -18.31
CA ILE A 152 17.50 9.45 -18.98
C ILE A 152 17.75 8.31 -18.00
N LEU A 153 18.84 8.39 -17.23
CA LEU A 153 19.15 7.38 -16.23
C LEU A 153 18.08 7.35 -15.14
N TRP A 154 17.53 8.50 -14.76
CA TRP A 154 16.46 8.58 -13.79
C TRP A 154 15.19 7.88 -14.27
N ASP A 155 14.82 8.09 -15.54
CA ASP A 155 13.68 7.41 -16.15
C ASP A 155 13.88 5.89 -16.22
N GLN A 156 15.07 5.45 -16.64
CA GLN A 156 15.42 4.02 -16.65
C GLN A 156 15.39 3.43 -15.24
N THR A 157 15.92 4.17 -14.26
CA THR A 157 15.92 3.76 -12.86
C THR A 157 14.50 3.52 -12.38
N MET A 158 13.59 4.48 -12.57
CA MET A 158 12.19 4.34 -12.17
C MET A 158 11.48 3.17 -12.84
N LYS A 159 11.72 2.95 -14.13
CA LYS A 159 11.16 1.79 -14.86
C LYS A 159 11.66 0.47 -14.26
N GLU A 160 12.94 0.40 -13.90
CA GLU A 160 13.49 -0.76 -13.19
C GLU A 160 12.93 -0.89 -11.77
N ILE A 161 12.69 0.20 -11.03
CA ILE A 161 12.04 0.16 -9.71
C ILE A 161 10.63 -0.41 -9.84
N ILE A 162 9.84 0.07 -10.81
CA ILE A 162 8.49 -0.42 -11.09
C ILE A 162 8.54 -1.92 -11.41
N ALA A 163 9.36 -2.31 -12.38
CA ALA A 163 9.49 -3.70 -12.80
C ALA A 163 10.04 -4.60 -11.68
N GLU A 164 10.94 -4.11 -10.83
CA GLU A 164 11.46 -4.85 -9.69
C GLU A 164 10.42 -5.00 -8.59
N MET A 165 9.60 -3.97 -8.31
CA MET A 165 8.46 -4.13 -7.40
C MET A 165 7.50 -5.17 -7.94
N GLU A 166 7.14 -5.12 -9.23
CA GLU A 166 6.31 -6.15 -9.85
C GLU A 166 6.92 -7.56 -9.76
N ARG A 167 8.25 -7.69 -9.94
CA ARG A 167 8.96 -8.98 -9.87
C ARG A 167 9.13 -9.53 -8.46
N GLU A 168 9.53 -8.71 -7.49
CA GLU A 168 9.64 -9.14 -6.10
C GLU A 168 8.28 -9.54 -5.55
N HIS A 169 7.20 -8.85 -5.94
CA HIS A 169 5.86 -9.21 -5.51
C HIS A 169 5.42 -10.57 -6.07
N LYS A 170 5.72 -10.87 -7.36
CA LYS A 170 5.45 -12.19 -7.98
C LYS A 170 6.21 -13.38 -7.34
N LYS A 171 7.25 -13.14 -6.53
CA LYS A 171 8.05 -14.20 -5.87
C LYS A 171 7.59 -14.52 -4.45
N THR A 172 6.74 -13.69 -3.86
CA THR A 172 6.25 -13.85 -2.48
C THR A 172 4.89 -14.56 -2.38
N ASP A 173 4.30 -14.92 -3.52
CA ASP A 173 3.14 -15.81 -3.67
C ASP A 173 3.60 -17.24 -3.99
#